data_AF-A0A6P9A4I0-F1
#
_entry.id   AF-A0A6P9A4I0-F1
#
_cell.length_a   1.000
_cell.length_b   1.000
_cell.length_c   1.000
_cell.angle_alpha   90.00
_cell.angle_beta   90.00
_cell.angle_gamma   90.00
#
_symmetry.space_group_name_H-M   'P 1'
#
loop_
_entity.id
_entity.type
_entity.pdbx_description
1 polymer ?
#
loop_
_entity_poly.entity_id
_entity_poly.type
_entity_poly.pdbx_seq_one_letter_code
_entity_poly.pdbx_strand_id
1 'polypeptide(L)'
;MSLRCNICDERFDNGERRPKSLPCGHTECLKCLKRLEETSDPLLCPECRQELVGPVDALPDNYFALSFIVEREQQQKRADLR
;
A
#
# COMPACT_ATOMS: atom_id res chain seq x y z
N MET A 1 -1.72 11.78 -7.28
CA MET A 1 -1.95 10.56 -6.47
C MET A 1 -2.67 9.51 -7.30
N SER A 2 -2.00 8.41 -7.64
CA SER A 2 -2.66 7.21 -8.16
C SER A 2 -3.12 6.35 -6.97
N LEU A 3 -4.32 5.76 -7.01
CA LEU A 3 -4.78 4.75 -6.03
C LEU A 3 -4.36 3.33 -6.46
N ARG A 4 -3.16 3.22 -7.03
CA ARG A 4 -2.56 1.96 -7.49
C ARG A 4 -1.13 1.86 -6.99
N CYS A 5 -0.70 0.63 -6.74
CA CYS A 5 0.67 0.30 -6.39
C CYS A 5 1.59 0.42 -7.61
N ASN A 6 2.78 1.01 -7.45
CA ASN A 6 3.70 1.16 -8.58
C ASN A 6 4.42 -0.14 -8.93
N ILE A 7 4.49 -1.11 -8.00
CA ILE A 7 5.12 -2.42 -8.24
C ILE A 7 4.23 -3.35 -9.07
N CYS A 8 2.93 -3.41 -8.76
CA CYS A 8 2.02 -4.38 -9.40
C CYS A 8 0.92 -3.74 -10.27
N ASP A 9 0.83 -2.41 -10.32
CA ASP A 9 -0.22 -1.63 -11.00
C ASP A 9 -1.67 -1.94 -10.55
N GLU A 10 -1.82 -2.74 -9.49
CA GLU A 10 -3.12 -3.08 -8.91
C GLU A 10 -3.64 -1.95 -8.02
N ARG A 11 -4.97 -1.84 -7.94
CA ARG A 11 -5.63 -0.91 -7.02
C ARG A 11 -5.31 -1.28 -5.58
N PHE A 12 -5.07 -0.26 -4.77
CA PHE A 12 -5.03 -0.43 -3.33
C PHE A 12 -6.41 -0.83 -2.78
N ASP A 13 -6.41 -1.61 -1.71
CA ASP A 13 -7.60 -2.05 -0.98
C ASP A 13 -7.41 -1.86 0.53
N ASN A 14 -8.43 -2.19 1.33
CA ASN A 14 -8.33 -2.21 2.80
C ASN A 14 -7.89 -3.60 3.35
N GLY A 15 -7.27 -4.44 2.51
CA GLY A 15 -6.88 -5.82 2.81
C GLY A 15 -5.40 -6.09 2.53
N GLU A 16 -5.09 -7.05 1.67
CA GLU A 16 -3.70 -7.43 1.36
C GLU A 16 -2.96 -6.36 0.55
N ARG A 17 -3.67 -5.57 -0.26
CA ARG A 17 -3.07 -4.46 -1.03
C ARG A 17 -3.25 -3.13 -0.31
N ARG A 18 -3.19 -3.15 1.02
CA ARG A 18 -3.23 -1.94 1.85
C ARG A 18 -2.09 -0.99 1.48
N PRO A 19 -2.37 0.31 1.26
CA PRO A 19 -1.35 1.28 0.87
C PRO A 19 -0.45 1.61 2.06
N LYS A 20 0.83 1.23 2.01
CA LYS A 20 1.82 1.47 3.06
C LYS A 20 2.73 2.62 2.67
N SER A 21 2.91 3.57 3.58
CA SER A 21 3.83 4.69 3.42
C SER A 21 5.24 4.27 3.83
N LEU A 22 6.17 4.33 2.89
CA LEU A 22 7.58 4.09 3.13
C LEU A 22 8.22 5.31 3.84
N PRO A 23 9.36 5.14 4.53
CA PRO A 23 10.06 6.25 5.20
C PRO A 23 10.47 7.39 4.24
N CYS A 24 10.64 7.08 2.95
CA CYS A 24 10.94 8.05 1.90
C CYS A 24 9.71 8.81 1.37
N GLY A 25 8.50 8.49 1.84
CA GLY A 25 7.24 9.11 1.41
C GLY A 25 6.53 8.42 0.23
N HIS A 26 7.18 7.48 -0.45
CA HIS A 26 6.50 6.67 -1.48
C HIS A 26 5.49 5.70 -0.86
N THR A 27 4.52 5.25 -1.66
CA THR A 27 3.45 4.36 -1.19
C THR A 27 3.38 3.12 -2.05
N GLU A 28 3.54 1.95 -1.42
CA GLU A 28 3.42 0.65 -2.08
C GLU A 28 2.45 -0.26 -1.33
N CYS A 29 1.90 -1.27 -2.00
CA CYS A 29 0.94 -2.14 -1.34
C CYS A 29 1.64 -3.15 -0.41
N LEU A 30 0.99 -3.49 0.70
CA LEU A 30 1.53 -4.40 1.71
C LEU A 30 1.97 -5.74 1.10
N LYS A 31 1.15 -6.34 0.23
CA LYS A 31 1.47 -7.58 -0.48
C LYS A 31 2.77 -7.52 -1.27
N CYS A 32 3.02 -6.42 -1.97
CA CYS A 32 4.25 -6.25 -2.75
C CYS A 32 5.46 -6.06 -1.84
N LEU A 33 5.32 -5.29 -0.76
CA LEU A 33 6.40 -5.10 0.21
C LEU A 33 6.80 -6.41 0.90
N LYS A 34 5.84 -7.26 1.28
CA LYS A 34 6.13 -8.58 1.85
C LYS A 34 6.90 -9.48 0.88
N ARG A 35 6.51 -9.51 -0.40
CA ARG A 35 7.25 -10.25 -1.43
C ARG A 35 8.68 -9.73 -1.61
N LEU A 36 8.88 -8.41 -1.51
CA LEU A 36 10.23 -7.84 -1.60
C LEU A 36 11.08 -8.18 -0.37
N GLU A 37 10.49 -8.14 0.83
CA GLU A 37 11.15 -8.55 2.09
C GLU A 37 11.62 -10.01 2.04
N GLU A 38 10.88 -10.90 1.38
CA GLU A 38 11.28 -12.30 1.17
C GLU A 38 12.47 -12.49 0.20
N THR A 39 12.72 -11.52 -0.69
CA THR A 39 13.65 -11.68 -1.82
C THR A 39 14.83 -10.71 -1.80
N SER A 40 14.84 -9.71 -0.90
CA SER A 40 15.85 -8.65 -0.85
C SER A 40 16.21 -8.28 0.59
N ASP A 41 17.51 -8.29 0.88
CA ASP A 41 18.10 -7.77 2.13
C ASP A 41 19.40 -7.01 1.78
N PRO A 42 19.47 -5.67 1.96
CA PRO A 42 18.45 -4.82 2.57
C PRO A 42 17.24 -4.58 1.65
N LEU A 43 16.08 -4.35 2.26
CA LEU A 43 14.87 -3.96 1.55
C LEU A 43 14.99 -2.50 1.10
N LEU A 44 14.89 -2.25 -0.21
CA LEU A 44 15.00 -0.91 -0.79
C LEU A 44 13.67 -0.43 -1.38
N CYS A 45 13.44 0.88 -1.31
CA CYS A 45 12.33 1.51 -2.01
C CYS A 45 12.50 1.34 -3.53
N PRO A 46 11.49 0.81 -4.26
CA PRO A 46 11.60 0.62 -5.71
C PRO A 46 11.80 1.93 -6.50
N GLU A 47 11.26 3.03 -5.98
CA GLU A 47 11.25 4.35 -6.66
C GLU A 47 12.56 5.11 -6.43
N CYS A 48 12.99 5.25 -5.18
CA CYS A 48 14.13 6.10 -4.81
C CYS A 48 15.33 5.34 -4.23
N ARG A 49 15.24 4.01 -4.10
CA ARG A 49 16.30 3.13 -3.55
C ARG A 49 16.71 3.42 -2.11
N GLN A 50 15.96 4.26 -1.39
CA GLN A 50 16.17 4.46 0.04
C GLN A 50 15.86 3.16 0.79
N GLU A 51 16.73 2.80 1.73
CA GLU A 51 16.59 1.60 2.56
C GLU A 51 15.38 1.71 3.50
N LEU A 52 14.63 0.62 3.61
CA LEU A 52 13.53 0.46 4.55
C LEU A 52 14.08 -0.26 5.78
N VAL A 53 14.05 0.43 6.92
CA VAL A 53 14.49 -0.14 8.20
C VAL A 53 13.27 -0.57 9.00
N GLY A 54 13.22 -1.86 9.35
CA GLY A 54 12.17 -2.45 10.18
C GLY A 54 11.17 -3.30 9.39
N PRO A 55 10.27 -4.01 10.11
CA PRO A 55 9.36 -4.96 9.49
C PRO A 55 8.30 -4.26 8.64
N VAL A 56 8.00 -4.80 7.47
CA VAL A 56 7.01 -4.26 6.53
C VAL A 56 5.63 -4.06 7.18
N ASP A 57 5.23 -4.94 8.09
CA ASP A 57 3.94 -4.86 8.79
C ASP A 57 3.83 -3.65 9.74
N ALA A 58 4.95 -3.10 10.21
CA ALA A 58 4.96 -1.93 11.09
C ALA A 58 4.93 -0.58 10.34
N LEU A 59 5.00 -0.60 9.01
CA LEU A 59 4.92 0.63 8.22
C LEU A 59 3.56 1.31 8.42
N PRO A 60 3.51 2.65 8.48
CA PRO A 60 2.23 3.34 8.57
C PRO A 60 1.43 3.18 7.27
N ASP A 61 0.11 3.19 7.37
CA ASP A 61 -0.73 3.28 6.19
C ASP A 61 -0.67 4.68 5.58
N ASN A 62 -0.84 4.78 4.27
CA ASN A 62 -1.19 6.05 3.65
C ASN A 62 -2.67 6.34 3.97
N TYR A 63 -2.90 7.07 5.06
CA TYR A 63 -4.25 7.35 5.57
C TYR A 63 -5.14 8.03 4.53
N PHE A 64 -4.60 8.95 3.73
CA PHE A 64 -5.36 9.62 2.67
C PHE A 64 -5.83 8.62 1.61
N ALA A 65 -4.95 7.75 1.11
CA ALA A 65 -5.34 6.72 0.16
C ALA A 65 -6.35 5.74 0.76
N LEU A 66 -6.11 5.30 1.99
CA LEU A 66 -6.96 4.35 2.70
C LEU A 66 -8.37 4.90 2.96
N SER A 67 -8.50 6.16 3.38
CA SER A 67 -9.82 6.77 3.64
C SER A 67 -10.66 6.81 2.36
N PHE A 68 -10.08 7.23 1.24
CA PHE A 68 -10.78 7.23 -0.06
C PHE A 68 -11.22 5.83 -0.49
N ILE A 69 -10.41 4.80 -0.23
CA ILE A 69 -10.75 3.41 -0.56
C ILE A 69 -11.93 2.95 0.29
N VAL A 70 -11.83 3.11 1.61
CA VAL A 70 -12.87 2.67 2.56
C VAL A 70 -14.19 3.40 2.31
N GLU A 71 -14.16 4.71 2.08
CA GLU A 71 -15.37 5.49 1.76
C GLU A 71 -16.04 4.98 0.49
N ARG A 72 -15.27 4.68 -0.56
CA ARG A 72 -15.81 4.13 -1.82
C ARG A 72 -16.41 2.75 -1.64
N GLU A 73 -15.74 1.86 -0.90
CA GLU A 73 -16.27 0.52 -0.59
C GLU A 73 -17.60 0.61 0.18
N GLN A 74 -17.72 1.56 1.12
CA GLN A 74 -18.97 1.79 1.85
C GLN A 74 -20.08 2.31 0.94
N GLN A 75 -19.78 3.23 0.02
CA GLN A 75 -20.75 3.75 -0.95
C GLN A 75 -21.26 2.64 -1.88
N GLN A 76 -20.38 1.76 -2.35
CA GLN A 76 -20.74 0.61 -3.19
C GLN A 76 -21.66 -0.36 -2.43
N LYS A 77 -21.26 -0.77 -1.21
CA LYS A 77 -22.10 -1.64 -0.36
C LYS A 77 -23.49 -1.06 -0.10
N ARG A 78 -23.59 0.27 0.05
CA ARG A 78 -24.88 0.96 0.24
C ARG A 78 -25.72 1.04 -1.04
N ALA A 79 -25.09 1.06 -2.22
CA ALA A 79 -25.77 1.04 -3.50
C ALA A 79 -26.28 -0.36 -3.84
N ASP A 80 -25.48 -1.40 -3.58
CA ASP A 80 -25.83 -2.80 -3.84
C ASP A 80 -26.96 -3.32 -2.94
N LEU A 81 -27.22 -2.64 -1.81
CA LEU A 81 -28.32 -2.94 -0.88
C LEU A 81 -29.68 -2.35 -1.31
N ARG A 82 -29.73 -1.60 -2.40
CA ARG A 82 -30.95 -0.96 -2.95
C ARG A 82 -31.47 -1.74 -4.14
#